data_AF-A0AAV5ZTG6-F1
#
_entry.id   AF-A0AAV5ZTG6-F1
#
_cell.length_a   1.000
_cell.length_b   1.000
_cell.length_c   1.000
_cell.angle_alpha   90.00
_cell.angle_beta   90.00
_cell.angle_gamma   90.00
#
_symmetry.space_group_name_H-M   'P 1'
#
loop_
_entity.id
_entity.type
_entity.pdbx_description
1 polymer ?
#
loop_
_entity_poly.entity_id
_entity_poly.type
_entity_poly.pdbx_seq_one_letter_code
_entity_poly.pdbx_strand_id
1 'polypeptide(L)'
;MKRRRALLAVLLVLDLCLVNAGLLVGAVAPAAAQQSEADVFVAQAILAYDARRYDEALALLKDALTLDPRNVEALYYSGLVLMAQQKTEQAVEVLEKARALAPRDLSILFLLGVAHFALERYDQAEGPLTQVFNERPQTEGIGYYVGLIRYRKKDYQGALKAFRSETSKNPNIQQLVRFYSGLTLAILGLPEQAVAEVDAALRLQTGSALTGPAERIRDSLVSAREAERRFHADVRVGFLYDSNVAVIPQPSHDPTAEAIRRRKTATTGEIAALRLEYAWLRTGPWESSVTYSFFQTYNNRLPDFNVQNHLVAGALSYRAAIGAMPFQVGTQYSWDYLSLGNDDFLQRHTATFFGTLVENQGNLTTVLSRFQNKDFYASPGQLEDEDRDARNWMIGLTHVFRFAQDKHYIRVGYQFDYEKADGRNFTYAGNRFLAGGQYTLPWGSTRLKYDFDLHQRHYLHANTLLPVLNPGTREREDLEQNHVVRVEQVLAANIGPSSIGCAPTAPCPLTLAAEYQRTVADSNLPVYAYNRNVWSLTLAWQY
;
A
#
# COMPACT_ATOMS: atom_id res chain seq x y z
N MET A 1 43.72 -15.12 -75.17
CA MET A 1 42.47 -14.65 -74.50
C MET A 1 42.56 -14.92 -73.01
N LYS A 2 41.77 -14.21 -72.18
CA LYS A 2 41.67 -14.31 -70.70
C LYS A 2 42.97 -13.92 -69.94
N ARG A 3 42.87 -13.71 -68.61
CA ARG A 3 43.73 -12.80 -67.80
C ARG A 3 43.85 -13.25 -66.32
N ARG A 4 44.98 -12.87 -65.67
CA ARG A 4 45.21 -12.63 -64.20
C ARG A 4 45.16 -13.88 -63.28
N ARG A 5 46.16 -14.16 -62.42
CA ARG A 5 46.73 -13.47 -61.20
C ARG A 5 45.87 -13.72 -59.93
N ALA A 6 46.41 -13.99 -58.73
CA ALA A 6 47.81 -14.24 -58.30
C ALA A 6 47.94 -14.75 -56.82
N LEU A 7 49.17 -15.15 -56.45
CA LEU A 7 49.85 -15.09 -55.12
C LEU A 7 49.44 -16.00 -53.93
N LEU A 8 50.46 -16.54 -53.23
CA LEU A 8 50.43 -17.01 -51.83
C LEU A 8 51.86 -17.15 -51.23
N ALA A 9 52.09 -16.70 -49.98
CA ALA A 9 53.21 -17.09 -49.08
C ALA A 9 54.67 -16.75 -49.56
N VAL A 10 55.86 -17.02 -48.95
CA VAL A 10 56.43 -17.34 -47.59
C VAL A 10 57.99 -17.33 -47.74
N LEU A 11 58.93 -17.14 -46.79
CA LEU A 11 59.00 -17.04 -45.30
C LEU A 11 60.10 -16.00 -44.82
N LEU A 12 60.99 -16.37 -43.88
CA LEU A 12 62.17 -15.67 -43.30
C LEU A 12 63.50 -16.23 -43.93
N VAL A 13 64.78 -15.89 -43.63
CA VAL A 13 65.57 -15.13 -42.58
C VAL A 13 66.98 -14.83 -43.22
N LEU A 14 67.96 -14.01 -42.79
CA LEU A 14 68.18 -12.83 -41.91
C LEU A 14 69.62 -12.29 -42.18
N ASP A 15 69.99 -11.07 -41.78
CA ASP A 15 71.37 -10.50 -41.72
C ASP A 15 71.40 -9.41 -40.61
N LEU A 16 72.37 -9.32 -39.68
CA LEU A 16 73.73 -8.71 -39.72
C LEU A 16 73.80 -7.30 -39.08
N CYS A 17 74.77 -7.07 -38.18
CA CYS A 17 75.64 -5.86 -38.04
C CYS A 17 76.16 -5.61 -36.60
N LEU A 18 77.47 -5.37 -36.46
CA LEU A 18 78.13 -4.86 -35.26
C LEU A 18 79.43 -4.12 -35.65
N VAL A 19 79.47 -2.79 -35.53
CA VAL A 19 80.69 -1.96 -35.53
C VAL A 19 80.47 -0.82 -34.52
N ASN A 20 81.54 -0.33 -33.88
CA ASN A 20 81.47 0.45 -32.65
C ASN A 20 82.29 1.76 -32.72
N ALA A 21 82.02 2.67 -31.78
CA ALA A 21 82.79 3.85 -31.37
C ALA A 21 82.93 5.06 -32.34
N GLY A 22 82.38 6.19 -31.88
CA GLY A 22 82.69 7.56 -32.30
C GLY A 22 82.09 8.54 -31.30
N LEU A 23 82.89 9.49 -30.77
CA LEU A 23 82.42 10.37 -29.68
C LEU A 23 81.45 11.45 -30.17
N LEU A 24 80.42 11.72 -29.35
CA LEU A 24 79.75 13.01 -29.32
C LEU A 24 79.32 13.32 -27.88
N VAL A 25 79.90 14.36 -27.27
CA VAL A 25 79.44 14.91 -25.99
C VAL A 25 78.22 15.77 -26.28
N GLY A 26 77.02 15.20 -26.10
CA GLY A 26 75.74 15.89 -26.26
C GLY A 26 74.99 15.99 -24.92
N ALA A 27 74.57 17.19 -24.54
CA ALA A 27 73.88 17.42 -23.27
C ALA A 27 72.41 16.98 -23.32
N VAL A 28 72.16 15.70 -23.04
CA VAL A 28 70.81 15.08 -22.96
C VAL A 28 70.81 14.03 -21.84
N ALA A 29 69.92 14.05 -20.84
CA ALA A 29 69.11 15.15 -20.31
C ALA A 29 68.75 14.84 -18.85
N PRO A 30 68.97 15.75 -17.87
CA PRO A 30 68.52 15.52 -16.49
C PRO A 30 67.00 15.46 -16.39
N ALA A 31 66.28 16.29 -17.18
CA ALA A 31 64.82 16.32 -17.20
C ALA A 31 64.18 14.96 -17.59
N ALA A 32 64.80 14.21 -18.52
CA ALA A 32 64.26 12.92 -18.96
C ALA A 32 64.39 11.83 -17.88
N ALA A 33 65.47 11.85 -17.09
CA ALA A 33 65.63 10.97 -15.93
C ALA A 33 64.71 11.39 -14.78
N GLN A 34 64.54 12.69 -14.56
CA GLN A 34 63.73 13.22 -13.46
C GLN A 34 62.22 12.94 -13.66
N GLN A 35 61.74 12.93 -14.89
CA GLN A 35 60.37 12.48 -15.19
C GLN A 35 60.18 10.99 -14.94
N SER A 36 61.11 10.12 -15.36
CA SER A 36 60.98 8.68 -15.11
C SER A 36 61.07 8.31 -13.63
N GLU A 37 61.74 9.13 -12.80
CA GLU A 37 61.73 9.00 -11.34
C GLU A 37 60.39 9.45 -10.73
N ALA A 38 59.81 10.57 -11.19
CA ALA A 38 58.48 11.02 -10.77
C ALA A 38 57.38 9.98 -11.09
N ASP A 39 57.43 9.35 -12.27
CA ASP A 39 56.49 8.32 -12.68
C ASP A 39 56.62 7.03 -11.83
N VAL A 40 57.81 6.72 -11.33
CA VAL A 40 58.02 5.63 -10.35
C VAL A 40 57.35 5.94 -9.01
N PHE A 41 57.45 7.18 -8.52
CA PHE A 41 56.75 7.61 -7.32
C PHE A 41 55.21 7.56 -7.50
N VAL A 42 54.68 7.94 -8.68
CA VAL A 42 53.26 7.76 -9.02
C VAL A 42 52.86 6.29 -9.00
N ALA A 43 53.62 5.41 -9.66
CA ALA A 43 53.32 3.96 -9.68
C ALA A 43 53.33 3.34 -8.27
N GLN A 44 54.27 3.73 -7.41
CA GLN A 44 54.30 3.31 -6.00
C GLN A 44 53.09 3.84 -5.23
N ALA A 45 52.66 5.08 -5.48
CA ALA A 45 51.49 5.65 -4.83
C ALA A 45 50.18 4.98 -5.22
N ILE A 46 50.03 4.52 -6.47
CA ILE A 46 48.87 3.73 -6.90
C ILE A 46 48.80 2.41 -6.10
N LEU A 47 49.94 1.70 -5.99
CA LEU A 47 50.04 0.48 -5.18
C LEU A 47 49.81 0.73 -3.68
N ALA A 48 50.16 1.91 -3.17
CA ALA A 48 49.83 2.32 -1.80
C ALA A 48 48.33 2.63 -1.63
N TYR A 49 47.70 3.31 -2.58
CA TYR A 49 46.26 3.61 -2.61
C TYR A 49 45.40 2.34 -2.69
N ASP A 50 45.74 1.39 -3.56
CA ASP A 50 45.06 0.09 -3.68
C ASP A 50 45.19 -0.74 -2.39
N ALA A 51 46.37 -0.66 -1.74
CA ALA A 51 46.61 -1.22 -0.40
C ALA A 51 45.97 -0.40 0.74
N ARG A 52 45.21 0.67 0.44
CA ARG A 52 44.56 1.61 1.38
C ARG A 52 45.51 2.37 2.32
N ARG A 53 46.80 2.44 1.99
CA ARG A 53 47.83 3.18 2.73
C ARG A 53 47.85 4.63 2.27
N TYR A 54 46.75 5.34 2.55
CA TYR A 54 46.47 6.65 1.94
C TYR A 54 47.49 7.74 2.27
N ASP A 55 48.02 7.81 3.50
CA ASP A 55 49.04 8.80 3.85
C ASP A 55 50.40 8.50 3.19
N GLU A 56 50.73 7.23 2.96
CA GLU A 56 51.91 6.81 2.19
C GLU A 56 51.74 7.17 0.71
N ALA A 57 50.58 6.89 0.12
CA ALA A 57 50.25 7.31 -1.24
C ALA A 57 50.36 8.83 -1.41
N LEU A 58 49.83 9.61 -0.46
CA LEU A 58 49.88 11.08 -0.49
C LEU A 58 51.32 11.62 -0.36
N ALA A 59 52.18 10.95 0.43
CA ALA A 59 53.59 11.30 0.54
C ALA A 59 54.34 11.04 -0.78
N LEU A 60 54.18 9.84 -1.35
CA LEU A 60 54.79 9.46 -2.64
C LEU A 60 54.34 10.38 -3.78
N LEU A 61 53.06 10.77 -3.82
CA LEU A 61 52.55 11.73 -4.82
C LEU A 61 53.09 13.15 -4.61
N LYS A 62 53.33 13.56 -3.36
CA LYS A 62 53.98 14.83 -3.06
C LYS A 62 55.44 14.84 -3.52
N ASP A 63 56.15 13.72 -3.38
CA ASP A 63 57.53 13.57 -3.86
C ASP A 63 57.57 13.57 -5.40
N ALA A 64 56.64 12.86 -6.07
CA ALA A 64 56.45 12.95 -7.52
C ALA A 64 56.19 14.41 -7.99
N LEU A 65 55.30 15.13 -7.31
CA LEU A 65 55.00 16.55 -7.59
C LEU A 65 56.11 17.52 -7.18
N THR A 66 57.13 17.06 -6.45
CA THR A 66 58.35 17.83 -6.17
C THR A 66 59.38 17.68 -7.30
N LEU A 67 59.38 16.53 -7.99
CA LEU A 67 60.20 16.28 -9.18
C LEU A 67 59.58 16.84 -10.47
N ASP A 68 58.29 16.63 -10.69
CA ASP A 68 57.51 17.28 -11.77
C ASP A 68 56.19 17.87 -11.22
N PRO A 69 56.18 19.17 -10.88
CA PRO A 69 54.97 19.90 -10.43
C PRO A 69 53.83 19.98 -11.47
N ARG A 70 54.03 19.45 -12.68
CA ARG A 70 53.05 19.41 -13.77
C ARG A 70 52.64 17.98 -14.17
N ASN A 71 53.08 16.95 -13.43
CA ASN A 71 52.64 15.58 -13.67
C ASN A 71 51.13 15.44 -13.40
N VAL A 72 50.35 15.31 -14.47
CA VAL A 72 48.88 15.28 -14.44
C VAL A 72 48.35 14.06 -13.71
N GLU A 73 49.03 12.92 -13.84
CA GLU A 73 48.63 11.66 -13.17
C GLU A 73 48.87 11.76 -11.66
N ALA A 74 50.00 12.35 -11.24
CA ALA A 74 50.28 12.64 -9.83
C ALA A 74 49.24 13.59 -9.20
N LEU A 75 48.79 14.61 -9.94
CA LEU A 75 47.71 15.51 -9.49
C LEU A 75 46.35 14.78 -9.40
N TYR A 76 46.03 13.93 -10.39
CA TYR A 76 44.80 13.14 -10.40
C TYR A 76 44.72 12.16 -9.22
N TYR A 77 45.75 11.33 -9.00
CA TYR A 77 45.79 10.41 -7.87
C TYR A 77 45.86 11.13 -6.53
N SER A 78 46.49 12.32 -6.45
CA SER A 78 46.43 13.15 -5.25
C SER A 78 44.99 13.53 -4.90
N GLY A 79 44.20 13.96 -5.90
CA GLY A 79 42.76 14.20 -5.73
C GLY A 79 42.00 12.96 -5.27
N LEU A 80 42.28 11.80 -5.87
CA LEU A 80 41.63 10.52 -5.53
C LEU A 80 41.94 10.06 -4.10
N VAL A 81 43.21 10.14 -3.67
CA VAL A 81 43.64 9.85 -2.30
C VAL A 81 43.00 10.81 -1.31
N LEU A 82 42.97 12.12 -1.61
CA LEU A 82 42.34 13.13 -0.75
C LEU A 82 40.83 12.90 -0.60
N MET A 83 40.12 12.49 -1.67
CA MET A 83 38.72 12.08 -1.57
C MET A 83 38.52 10.83 -0.72
N ALA A 84 39.39 9.81 -0.85
CA ALA A 84 39.34 8.62 0.00
C ALA A 84 39.60 8.94 1.49
N GLN A 85 40.40 9.99 1.77
CA GLN A 85 40.61 10.54 3.11
C GLN A 85 39.53 11.56 3.56
N GLN A 86 38.45 11.75 2.80
CA GLN A 86 37.38 12.74 3.05
C GLN A 86 37.85 14.22 3.08
N LYS A 87 39.05 14.51 2.56
CA LYS A 87 39.65 15.85 2.45
C LYS A 87 39.20 16.56 1.16
N THR A 88 37.89 16.58 0.91
CA THR A 88 37.32 16.87 -0.42
C THR A 88 37.62 18.28 -0.93
N GLU A 89 37.67 19.31 -0.08
CA GLU A 89 38.17 20.66 -0.45
C GLU A 89 39.59 20.61 -1.05
N GLN A 90 40.50 19.88 -0.41
CA GLN A 90 41.89 19.75 -0.87
C GLN A 90 41.95 18.94 -2.18
N ALA A 91 41.08 17.94 -2.34
CA ALA A 91 40.94 17.23 -3.60
C ALA A 91 40.55 18.18 -4.75
N VAL A 92 39.57 19.08 -4.54
CA VAL A 92 39.17 20.10 -5.53
C VAL A 92 40.36 20.99 -5.91
N GLU A 93 41.14 21.50 -4.94
CA GLU A 93 42.31 22.35 -5.22
C GLU A 93 43.38 21.68 -6.10
N VAL A 94 43.59 20.37 -5.95
CA VAL A 94 44.58 19.62 -6.73
C VAL A 94 44.01 19.17 -8.09
N LEU A 95 42.73 18.78 -8.13
CA LEU A 95 42.04 18.42 -9.37
C LEU A 95 41.80 19.63 -10.29
N GLU A 96 41.67 20.84 -9.75
CA GLU A 96 41.67 22.07 -10.56
C GLU A 96 43.02 22.32 -11.24
N LYS A 97 44.15 22.04 -10.57
CA LYS A 97 45.48 22.09 -11.21
C LYS A 97 45.61 21.03 -12.30
N ALA A 98 45.09 19.82 -12.05
CA ALA A 98 45.04 18.75 -13.04
C ALA A 98 44.20 19.17 -14.27
N ARG A 99 43.02 19.76 -14.06
CA ARG A 99 42.13 20.28 -15.11
C ARG A 99 42.76 21.43 -15.90
N ALA A 100 43.51 22.32 -15.25
CA ALA A 100 44.22 23.41 -15.93
C ALA A 100 45.30 22.91 -16.90
N LEU A 101 45.88 21.73 -16.64
CA LEU A 101 46.88 21.09 -17.50
C LEU A 101 46.25 20.17 -18.56
N ALA A 102 45.16 19.48 -18.22
CA ALA A 102 44.45 18.54 -19.10
C ALA A 102 42.92 18.81 -19.14
N PRO A 103 42.47 19.93 -19.77
CA PRO A 103 41.09 20.43 -19.68
C PRO A 103 40.02 19.61 -20.43
N ARG A 104 40.39 18.46 -21.00
CA ARG A 104 39.48 17.51 -21.66
C ARG A 104 39.63 16.08 -21.15
N ASP A 105 40.40 15.85 -20.09
CA ASP A 105 40.48 14.52 -19.51
C ASP A 105 39.18 14.19 -18.75
N LEU A 106 38.50 13.14 -19.19
CA LEU A 106 37.20 12.76 -18.64
C LEU A 106 37.30 12.13 -17.25
N SER A 107 38.46 11.58 -16.86
CA SER A 107 38.69 11.04 -15.52
C SER A 107 38.84 12.19 -14.51
N ILE A 108 39.61 13.23 -14.86
CA ILE A 108 39.75 14.46 -14.06
C ILE A 108 38.41 15.19 -13.97
N LEU A 109 37.70 15.39 -15.09
CA LEU A 109 36.39 16.05 -15.10
C LEU A 109 35.34 15.27 -14.30
N PHE A 110 35.36 13.93 -14.35
CA PHE A 110 34.51 13.10 -13.51
C PHE A 110 34.83 13.30 -12.03
N LEU A 111 36.09 13.08 -11.64
CA LEU A 111 36.49 13.11 -10.22
C LEU A 111 36.32 14.50 -9.59
N LEU A 112 36.66 15.57 -10.32
CA LEU A 112 36.39 16.96 -9.90
C LEU A 112 34.88 17.21 -9.76
N GLY A 113 34.08 16.73 -10.73
CA GLY A 113 32.63 16.83 -10.70
C GLY A 113 32.00 16.13 -9.49
N VAL A 114 32.48 14.92 -9.16
CA VAL A 114 32.05 14.16 -7.97
C VAL A 114 32.52 14.86 -6.68
N ALA A 115 33.71 15.45 -6.67
CA ALA A 115 34.20 16.23 -5.53
C ALA A 115 33.30 17.47 -5.26
N HIS A 116 32.94 18.25 -6.29
CA HIS A 116 31.99 19.35 -6.14
C HIS A 116 30.60 18.86 -5.70
N PHE A 117 30.12 17.72 -6.23
CA PHE A 117 28.82 17.13 -5.86
C PHE A 117 28.79 16.69 -4.38
N ALA A 118 29.87 16.07 -3.89
CA ALA A 118 30.03 15.66 -2.50
C ALA A 118 30.09 16.84 -1.51
N LEU A 119 30.43 18.03 -2.00
CA LEU A 119 30.40 19.30 -1.26
C LEU A 119 29.11 20.10 -1.47
N GLU A 120 28.07 19.48 -2.05
CA GLU A 120 26.80 20.12 -2.43
C GLU A 120 26.92 21.31 -3.41
N ARG A 121 28.06 21.47 -4.08
CA ARG A 121 28.34 22.56 -5.04
C ARG A 121 27.83 22.22 -6.43
N TYR A 122 26.54 21.89 -6.53
CA TYR A 122 25.93 21.28 -7.72
C TYR A 122 26.13 22.07 -9.02
N ASP A 123 26.11 23.41 -8.98
CA ASP A 123 26.34 24.25 -10.16
C ASP A 123 27.79 24.15 -10.69
N GLN A 124 28.75 23.90 -9.81
CA GLN A 124 30.16 23.64 -10.18
C GLN A 124 30.33 22.20 -10.69
N ALA A 125 29.56 21.25 -10.15
CA ALA A 125 29.56 19.84 -10.56
C ALA A 125 28.89 19.62 -11.94
N GLU A 126 27.87 20.40 -12.28
CA GLU A 126 27.04 20.20 -13.49
C GLU A 126 27.85 20.20 -14.78
N GLY A 127 28.75 21.17 -14.98
CA GLY A 127 29.54 21.30 -16.20
C GLY A 127 30.42 20.07 -16.48
N PRO A 128 31.38 19.73 -15.59
CA PRO A 128 32.25 18.57 -15.75
C PRO A 128 31.48 17.24 -15.89
N LEU A 129 30.46 17.02 -15.05
CA LEU A 129 29.66 15.78 -15.10
C LEU A 129 28.81 15.70 -16.37
N THR A 130 28.21 16.80 -16.84
CA THR A 130 27.44 16.81 -18.08
C THR A 130 28.33 16.57 -19.30
N GLN A 131 29.58 17.05 -19.30
CA GLN A 131 30.53 16.72 -20.36
C GLN A 131 30.86 15.22 -20.36
N VAL A 132 31.25 14.64 -19.21
CA VAL A 132 31.53 13.20 -19.10
C VAL A 132 30.31 12.36 -19.47
N PHE A 133 29.10 12.79 -19.11
CA PHE A 133 27.84 12.13 -19.50
C PHE A 133 27.60 12.17 -21.02
N ASN A 134 27.88 13.29 -21.68
CA ASN A 134 27.67 13.41 -23.12
C ASN A 134 28.71 12.63 -23.94
N GLU A 135 29.97 12.56 -23.47
CA GLU A 135 31.06 11.85 -24.17
C GLU A 135 31.12 10.35 -23.81
N ARG A 136 30.79 9.98 -22.57
CA ARG A 136 30.80 8.59 -22.06
C ARG A 136 29.59 8.33 -21.13
N PRO A 137 28.35 8.22 -21.67
CA PRO A 137 27.12 7.97 -20.89
C PRO A 137 27.03 6.58 -20.23
N GLN A 138 28.12 5.81 -20.23
CA GLN A 138 28.21 4.45 -19.65
C GLN A 138 29.30 4.35 -18.56
N THR A 139 29.93 5.48 -18.21
CA THR A 139 30.85 5.61 -17.05
C THR A 139 30.10 5.28 -15.76
N GLU A 140 30.63 4.39 -14.93
CA GLU A 140 29.93 3.96 -13.70
C GLU A 140 29.64 5.15 -12.76
N GLY A 141 28.38 5.30 -12.35
CA GLY A 141 27.89 6.37 -11.47
C GLY A 141 27.50 7.68 -12.18
N ILE A 142 27.83 7.88 -13.47
CA ILE A 142 27.55 9.16 -14.15
C ILE A 142 26.05 9.46 -14.30
N GLY A 143 25.25 8.42 -14.50
CA GLY A 143 23.79 8.52 -14.66
C GLY A 143 23.12 8.94 -13.37
N TYR A 144 23.62 8.46 -12.22
CA TYR A 144 23.20 8.91 -10.89
C TYR A 144 23.50 10.40 -10.67
N TYR A 145 24.75 10.85 -10.83
CA TYR A 145 25.12 12.23 -10.50
C TYR A 145 24.41 13.27 -11.41
N VAL A 146 24.43 13.06 -12.73
CA VAL A 146 23.75 13.97 -13.68
C VAL A 146 22.23 13.89 -13.54
N GLY A 147 21.69 12.70 -13.23
CA GLY A 147 20.27 12.53 -12.92
C GLY A 147 19.83 13.36 -11.73
N LEU A 148 20.58 13.33 -10.61
CA LEU A 148 20.20 14.08 -9.42
C LEU A 148 20.37 15.60 -9.59
N ILE A 149 21.40 16.07 -10.31
CA ILE A 149 21.55 17.50 -10.64
C ILE A 149 20.35 17.98 -11.46
N ARG A 150 19.99 17.27 -12.53
CA ARG A 150 18.82 17.62 -13.37
C ARG A 150 17.50 17.56 -12.60
N TYR A 151 17.34 16.57 -11.71
CA TYR A 151 16.19 16.47 -10.82
C TYR A 151 16.08 17.70 -9.89
N ARG A 152 17.17 18.13 -9.25
CA ARG A 152 17.20 19.37 -8.43
C ARG A 152 16.91 20.62 -9.26
N LYS A 153 17.34 20.67 -10.52
CA LYS A 153 17.05 21.74 -11.49
C LYS A 153 15.67 21.62 -12.18
N LYS A 154 14.85 20.62 -11.80
CA LYS A 154 13.51 20.34 -12.34
C LYS A 154 13.47 19.93 -13.82
N ASP A 155 14.60 19.57 -14.42
CA ASP A 155 14.66 18.87 -15.71
C ASP A 155 14.37 17.39 -15.51
N TYR A 156 13.10 17.07 -15.26
CA TYR A 156 12.67 15.70 -14.96
C TYR A 156 12.84 14.76 -16.18
N GLN A 157 12.75 15.26 -17.41
CA GLN A 157 12.95 14.45 -18.61
C GLN A 157 14.44 14.09 -18.79
N GLY A 158 15.34 15.06 -18.69
CA GLY A 158 16.78 14.83 -18.75
C GLY A 158 17.34 14.10 -17.53
N ALA A 159 16.70 14.21 -16.36
CA ALA A 159 16.99 13.41 -15.17
C ALA A 159 16.66 11.93 -15.40
N LEU A 160 15.43 11.62 -15.83
CA LEU A 160 15.02 10.24 -16.13
C LEU A 160 15.89 9.59 -17.22
N LYS A 161 16.33 10.36 -18.22
CA LYS A 161 17.29 9.91 -19.24
C LYS A 161 18.65 9.53 -18.64
N ALA A 162 19.17 10.34 -17.72
CA ALA A 162 20.45 10.07 -17.05
C ALA A 162 20.34 8.87 -16.09
N PHE A 163 19.30 8.80 -15.27
CA PHE A 163 19.05 7.64 -14.41
C PHE A 163 18.93 6.33 -15.20
N ARG A 164 18.20 6.33 -16.34
CA ARG A 164 18.07 5.15 -17.21
C ARG A 164 19.34 4.73 -17.96
N SER A 165 20.40 5.54 -17.94
CA SER A 165 21.70 5.18 -18.53
C SER A 165 22.72 4.68 -17.50
N GLU A 166 22.37 4.64 -16.21
CA GLU A 166 23.26 4.15 -15.16
C GLU A 166 23.56 2.65 -15.30
N THR A 167 24.84 2.31 -15.44
CA THR A 167 25.35 0.95 -15.65
C THR A 167 25.91 0.31 -14.37
N SER A 168 26.06 1.08 -13.30
CA SER A 168 26.63 0.64 -12.03
C SER A 168 26.04 -0.67 -11.52
N LYS A 169 26.90 -1.61 -11.12
CA LYS A 169 26.45 -2.85 -10.45
C LYS A 169 26.33 -2.71 -8.93
N ASN A 170 26.75 -1.58 -8.37
CA ASN A 170 26.65 -1.27 -6.95
C ASN A 170 25.17 -1.20 -6.51
N PRO A 171 24.69 -2.06 -5.57
CA PRO A 171 23.31 -2.04 -5.10
C PRO A 171 22.88 -0.73 -4.46
N ASN A 172 23.79 0.05 -3.87
CA ASN A 172 23.48 1.35 -3.28
C ASN A 172 23.08 2.35 -4.38
N ILE A 173 23.88 2.43 -5.44
CA ILE A 173 23.64 3.32 -6.58
C ILE A 173 22.36 2.89 -7.31
N GLN A 174 22.16 1.58 -7.54
CA GLN A 174 20.94 1.07 -8.16
C GLN A 174 19.69 1.35 -7.31
N GLN A 175 19.74 1.23 -5.98
CA GLN A 175 18.60 1.61 -5.13
C GLN A 175 18.30 3.11 -5.22
N LEU A 176 19.32 3.97 -5.12
CA LEU A 176 19.18 5.43 -5.26
C LEU A 176 18.58 5.82 -6.62
N VAL A 177 19.13 5.29 -7.70
CA VAL A 177 18.73 5.60 -9.08
C VAL A 177 17.29 5.18 -9.36
N ARG A 178 16.85 4.02 -8.85
CA ARG A 178 15.46 3.58 -8.97
C ARG A 178 14.51 4.43 -8.12
N PHE A 179 14.88 4.75 -6.89
CA PHE A 179 14.11 5.63 -6.02
C PHE A 179 13.89 7.03 -6.64
N TYR A 180 14.96 7.66 -7.15
CA TYR A 180 14.85 8.95 -7.85
C TYR A 180 14.19 8.84 -9.22
N SER A 181 14.33 7.73 -9.95
CA SER A 181 13.54 7.47 -11.16
C SER A 181 12.05 7.41 -10.84
N GLY A 182 11.66 6.73 -9.76
CA GLY A 182 10.28 6.66 -9.28
C GLY A 182 9.72 8.05 -8.95
N LEU A 183 10.44 8.85 -8.15
CA LEU A 183 10.09 10.25 -7.88
C LEU A 183 9.96 11.09 -9.16
N THR A 184 10.85 10.89 -10.13
CA THR A 184 10.84 11.62 -11.41
C THR A 184 9.63 11.23 -12.26
N LEU A 185 9.31 9.95 -12.33
CA LEU A 185 8.14 9.41 -13.03
C LEU A 185 6.82 9.89 -12.40
N ALA A 186 6.75 9.98 -11.07
CA ALA A 186 5.59 10.53 -10.37
C ALA A 186 5.32 11.98 -10.76
N ILE A 187 6.37 12.83 -10.77
CA ILE A 187 6.25 14.25 -11.16
C ILE A 187 5.92 14.41 -12.66
N LEU A 188 6.35 13.46 -13.51
CA LEU A 188 6.00 13.39 -14.93
C LEU A 188 4.59 12.83 -15.20
N GLY A 189 3.78 12.52 -14.17
CA GLY A 189 2.42 12.00 -14.33
C GLY A 189 2.36 10.53 -14.76
N LEU A 190 3.38 9.73 -14.43
CA LEU A 190 3.49 8.30 -14.77
C LEU A 190 3.49 7.42 -13.50
N PRO A 191 2.42 7.43 -12.68
CA PRO A 191 2.41 6.82 -11.34
C PRO A 191 2.63 5.30 -11.35
N GLU A 192 2.20 4.58 -12.39
CA GLU A 192 2.40 3.13 -12.46
C GLU A 192 3.88 2.76 -12.66
N GLN A 193 4.59 3.48 -13.53
CA GLN A 193 6.03 3.33 -13.69
C GLN A 193 6.77 3.80 -12.42
N ALA A 194 6.26 4.84 -11.76
CA ALA A 194 6.82 5.34 -10.52
C ALA A 194 6.77 4.29 -9.38
N VAL A 195 5.60 3.68 -9.15
CA VAL A 195 5.43 2.60 -8.17
C VAL A 195 6.34 1.41 -8.50
N ALA A 196 6.43 1.00 -9.77
CA ALA A 196 7.28 -0.11 -10.19
C ALA A 196 8.78 0.12 -9.91
N GLU A 197 9.29 1.34 -10.13
CA GLU A 197 10.68 1.67 -9.81
C GLU A 197 10.93 1.78 -8.30
N VAL A 198 9.98 2.30 -7.52
CA VAL A 198 10.12 2.34 -6.05
C VAL A 198 10.03 0.92 -5.44
N ASP A 199 9.17 0.05 -5.95
CA ASP A 199 9.13 -1.38 -5.59
C ASP A 199 10.46 -2.07 -5.93
N ALA A 200 11.05 -1.77 -7.09
CA ALA A 200 12.35 -2.31 -7.48
C ALA A 200 13.49 -1.77 -6.59
N ALA A 201 13.43 -0.50 -6.16
CA ALA A 201 14.36 0.06 -5.19
C ALA A 201 14.27 -0.65 -3.82
N LEU A 202 13.04 -0.91 -3.34
CA LEU A 202 12.79 -1.64 -2.08
C LEU A 202 13.29 -3.09 -2.11
N ARG A 203 13.16 -3.77 -3.26
CA ARG A 203 13.63 -5.16 -3.45
C ARG A 203 15.15 -5.29 -3.50
N LEU A 204 15.90 -4.22 -3.83
CA LEU A 204 17.38 -4.25 -3.89
C LEU A 204 18.03 -4.27 -2.50
N GLN A 205 17.47 -3.53 -1.53
CA GLN A 205 17.92 -3.56 -0.13
C GLN A 205 16.74 -3.31 0.81
N THR A 206 16.37 -4.34 1.55
CA THR A 206 15.38 -4.28 2.62
C THR A 206 16.01 -3.72 3.90
N GLY A 207 15.49 -2.60 4.41
CA GLY A 207 15.96 -1.99 5.66
C GLY A 207 17.09 -0.96 5.52
N SER A 208 17.26 -0.34 4.36
CA SER A 208 18.17 0.81 4.21
C SER A 208 17.52 2.10 4.72
N ALA A 209 18.29 3.18 4.86
CA ALA A 209 17.76 4.50 5.21
C ALA A 209 16.70 5.04 4.22
N LEU A 210 16.66 4.49 2.99
CA LEU A 210 15.66 4.82 1.97
C LEU A 210 14.37 3.99 2.06
N THR A 211 14.35 2.86 2.78
CA THR A 211 13.19 1.96 2.85
C THR A 211 11.92 2.70 3.34
N GLY A 212 11.96 3.34 4.52
CA GLY A 212 10.81 4.07 5.04
C GLY A 212 10.33 5.25 4.17
N PRO A 213 11.23 6.10 3.61
CA PRO A 213 10.87 7.08 2.59
C PRO A 213 10.21 6.48 1.34
N ALA A 214 10.77 5.39 0.82
CA ALA A 214 10.28 4.69 -0.37
C ALA A 214 8.88 4.09 -0.15
N GLU A 215 8.65 3.41 0.98
CA GLU A 215 7.33 2.90 1.38
C GLU A 215 6.28 4.02 1.40
N ARG A 216 6.57 5.16 2.05
CA ARG A 216 5.61 6.29 2.09
C ARG A 216 5.28 6.87 0.71
N ILE A 217 6.26 6.99 -0.18
CA ILE A 217 6.05 7.50 -1.55
C ILE A 217 5.24 6.50 -2.37
N ARG A 218 5.62 5.21 -2.31
CA ARG A 218 4.92 4.11 -2.95
C ARG A 218 3.45 4.07 -2.55
N ASP A 219 3.18 4.04 -1.25
CA ASP A 219 1.82 3.89 -0.73
C ASP A 219 0.98 5.15 -1.05
N SER A 220 1.58 6.35 -0.98
CA SER A 220 0.91 7.58 -1.44
C SER A 220 0.55 7.56 -2.93
N LEU A 221 1.37 6.96 -3.79
CA LEU A 221 1.09 6.82 -5.23
C LEU A 221 0.00 5.77 -5.50
N VAL A 222 0.02 4.66 -4.75
CA VAL A 222 -1.00 3.61 -4.82
C VAL A 222 -2.37 4.15 -4.38
N SER A 223 -2.44 4.81 -3.22
CA SER A 223 -3.69 5.40 -2.71
C SER A 223 -4.21 6.55 -3.58
N ALA A 224 -3.34 7.34 -4.22
CA ALA A 224 -3.77 8.35 -5.19
C ALA A 224 -4.43 7.72 -6.42
N ARG A 225 -3.83 6.66 -6.98
CA ARG A 225 -4.41 5.91 -8.12
C ARG A 225 -5.72 5.21 -7.74
N GLU A 226 -5.84 4.70 -6.52
CA GLU A 226 -7.09 4.12 -6.01
C GLU A 226 -8.18 5.19 -5.83
N ALA A 227 -7.83 6.40 -5.38
CA ALA A 227 -8.75 7.54 -5.33
C ALA A 227 -9.19 8.04 -6.72
N GLU A 228 -8.45 7.76 -7.79
CA GLU A 228 -8.87 8.01 -9.18
C GLU A 228 -9.86 6.96 -9.73
N ARG A 229 -9.86 5.72 -9.21
CA ARG A 229 -10.77 4.66 -9.66
C ARG A 229 -12.21 5.02 -9.33
N ARG A 230 -13.02 5.26 -10.36
CA ARG A 230 -14.46 5.52 -10.21
C ARG A 230 -15.26 4.25 -9.95
N PHE A 231 -14.85 3.12 -10.54
CA PHE A 231 -15.50 1.83 -10.37
C PHE A 231 -14.70 0.95 -9.42
N HIS A 232 -15.40 0.33 -8.48
CA HIS A 232 -14.86 -0.69 -7.58
C HIS A 232 -15.73 -1.94 -7.59
N ALA A 233 -15.10 -3.11 -7.42
CA ALA A 233 -15.80 -4.37 -7.23
C ALA A 233 -15.21 -5.16 -6.05
N ASP A 234 -16.07 -5.79 -5.27
CA ASP A 234 -15.72 -6.73 -4.20
C ASP A 234 -16.59 -7.99 -4.41
N VAL A 235 -15.94 -9.13 -4.68
CA VAL A 235 -16.57 -10.44 -4.91
C VAL A 235 -16.13 -11.37 -3.80
N ARG A 236 -17.08 -12.05 -3.14
CA ARG A 236 -16.77 -13.03 -2.09
C ARG A 236 -17.47 -14.35 -2.36
N VAL A 237 -16.71 -15.43 -2.21
CA VAL A 237 -17.23 -16.80 -2.22
C VAL A 237 -16.68 -17.55 -1.02
N GLY A 238 -17.43 -18.50 -0.47
CA GLY A 238 -16.96 -19.27 0.68
C GLY A 238 -17.95 -20.28 1.20
N PHE A 239 -17.62 -20.83 2.36
CA PHE A 239 -18.41 -21.84 3.07
C PHE A 239 -18.84 -21.31 4.44
N LEU A 240 -19.99 -21.78 4.91
CA LEU A 240 -20.54 -21.48 6.23
C LEU A 240 -20.95 -22.75 6.98
N TYR A 241 -20.95 -22.66 8.30
CA TYR A 241 -21.72 -23.51 9.19
C TYR A 241 -22.54 -22.61 10.12
N ASP A 242 -23.84 -22.88 10.24
CA ASP A 242 -24.73 -22.16 11.15
C ASP A 242 -25.42 -23.19 12.05
N SER A 243 -25.34 -22.98 13.37
CA SER A 243 -25.94 -23.87 14.37
C SER A 243 -27.44 -23.66 14.57
N ASN A 244 -28.00 -22.51 14.18
CA ASN A 244 -29.39 -22.15 14.48
C ASN A 244 -30.02 -21.28 13.40
N VAL A 245 -30.03 -21.79 12.17
CA VAL A 245 -30.55 -21.12 10.96
C VAL A 245 -31.99 -20.64 11.13
N ALA A 246 -32.84 -21.47 11.74
CA ALA A 246 -34.26 -21.20 11.93
C ALA A 246 -34.61 -20.43 13.23
N VAL A 247 -33.60 -19.92 13.95
CA VAL A 247 -33.76 -19.10 15.17
C VAL A 247 -34.67 -19.76 16.22
N ILE A 248 -34.34 -21.00 16.60
CA ILE A 248 -35.07 -21.75 17.62
C ILE A 248 -34.67 -21.32 19.06
N PRO A 249 -35.63 -21.21 20.00
CA PRO A 249 -35.33 -20.74 21.35
C PRO A 249 -34.53 -21.70 22.26
N GLN A 250 -34.02 -21.12 23.34
CA GLN A 250 -33.31 -21.79 24.45
C GLN A 250 -34.26 -22.72 25.23
N PRO A 251 -33.73 -23.72 25.99
CA PRO A 251 -34.57 -24.59 26.82
C PRO A 251 -35.31 -23.81 27.91
N SER A 252 -36.58 -24.11 28.12
CA SER A 252 -37.41 -23.42 29.12
C SER A 252 -38.53 -24.30 29.69
N HIS A 253 -39.36 -23.71 30.55
CA HIS A 253 -40.59 -24.33 31.05
C HIS A 253 -41.85 -23.89 30.27
N ASP A 254 -41.70 -23.09 29.20
CA ASP A 254 -42.83 -22.65 28.37
C ASP A 254 -43.21 -23.75 27.34
N PRO A 255 -44.47 -24.23 27.32
CA PRO A 255 -44.88 -25.31 26.42
C PRO A 255 -44.75 -24.98 24.93
N THR A 256 -44.89 -23.71 24.55
CA THR A 256 -44.81 -23.27 23.15
C THR A 256 -43.36 -23.21 22.68
N ALA A 257 -42.46 -22.71 23.52
CA ALA A 257 -41.02 -22.77 23.25
C ALA A 257 -40.55 -24.22 23.06
N GLU A 258 -40.88 -25.15 23.96
CA GLU A 258 -40.53 -26.58 23.82
C GLU A 258 -41.28 -27.32 22.70
N ALA A 259 -42.42 -26.80 22.23
CA ALA A 259 -43.10 -27.33 21.04
C ALA A 259 -42.33 -27.00 19.76
N ILE A 260 -41.91 -25.74 19.58
CA ILE A 260 -41.21 -25.31 18.34
C ILE A 260 -39.74 -25.77 18.29
N ARG A 261 -39.12 -26.04 19.45
CA ARG A 261 -37.73 -26.52 19.60
C ARG A 261 -37.41 -27.89 18.98
N ARG A 262 -38.40 -28.61 18.44
CA ARG A 262 -38.27 -30.00 17.97
C ARG A 262 -37.62 -30.20 16.59
N ARG A 263 -37.25 -29.12 15.88
CA ARG A 263 -36.71 -29.17 14.51
C ARG A 263 -35.17 -29.13 14.51
N LYS A 264 -34.54 -29.70 13.47
CA LYS A 264 -33.10 -29.54 13.24
C LYS A 264 -32.82 -28.17 12.63
N THR A 265 -31.82 -27.46 13.15
CA THR A 265 -31.49 -26.08 12.73
C THR A 265 -30.05 -25.88 12.31
N ALA A 266 -29.20 -26.90 12.45
CA ALA A 266 -27.78 -26.83 12.14
C ALA A 266 -27.48 -27.31 10.71
N THR A 267 -26.87 -26.44 9.90
CA THR A 267 -26.49 -26.74 8.51
C THR A 267 -25.06 -26.29 8.21
N THR A 268 -24.47 -26.93 7.20
CA THR A 268 -23.39 -26.33 6.40
C THR A 268 -23.98 -25.71 5.14
N GLY A 269 -23.23 -24.82 4.50
CA GLY A 269 -23.67 -24.12 3.30
C GLY A 269 -22.57 -23.34 2.60
N GLU A 270 -22.94 -22.65 1.54
CA GLU A 270 -22.08 -21.75 0.77
C GLU A 270 -22.54 -20.29 0.88
N ILE A 271 -21.58 -19.36 0.79
CA ILE A 271 -21.82 -17.91 0.72
C ILE A 271 -21.38 -17.42 -0.66
N ALA A 272 -22.21 -16.60 -1.30
CA ALA A 272 -21.83 -15.75 -2.43
C ALA A 272 -22.19 -14.29 -2.11
N ALA A 273 -21.28 -13.36 -2.41
CA ALA A 273 -21.56 -11.92 -2.30
C ALA A 273 -20.85 -11.14 -3.42
N LEU A 274 -21.48 -10.05 -3.84
CA LEU A 274 -20.97 -9.13 -4.84
C LEU A 274 -21.35 -7.70 -4.44
N ARG A 275 -20.38 -6.81 -4.26
CA ARG A 275 -20.60 -5.37 -4.19
C ARG A 275 -19.95 -4.71 -5.40
N LEU A 276 -20.72 -3.90 -6.11
CA LEU A 276 -20.26 -3.03 -7.18
C LEU A 276 -20.53 -1.58 -6.77
N GLU A 277 -19.56 -0.69 -6.92
CA GLU A 277 -19.73 0.74 -6.64
C GLU A 277 -19.16 1.59 -7.78
N TYR A 278 -19.92 2.62 -8.18
CA TYR A 278 -19.51 3.58 -9.21
C TYR A 278 -19.69 5.03 -8.76
N ALA A 279 -18.57 5.72 -8.55
CA ALA A 279 -18.48 7.15 -8.27
C ALA A 279 -18.66 7.96 -9.57
N TRP A 280 -19.93 8.14 -9.98
CA TRP A 280 -20.31 8.90 -11.16
C TRP A 280 -19.92 10.39 -11.08
N LEU A 281 -19.93 10.97 -9.87
CA LEU A 281 -19.51 12.34 -9.60
C LEU A 281 -18.33 12.38 -8.62
N ARG A 282 -17.22 13.01 -9.03
CA ARG A 282 -16.11 13.44 -8.17
C ARG A 282 -15.62 14.80 -8.68
N THR A 283 -16.07 15.88 -8.05
CA THR A 283 -15.80 17.26 -8.51
C THR A 283 -15.56 18.18 -7.31
N GLY A 284 -14.30 18.58 -7.11
CA GLY A 284 -13.91 19.39 -5.96
C GLY A 284 -14.24 18.69 -4.63
N PRO A 285 -14.99 19.32 -3.70
CA PRO A 285 -15.36 18.71 -2.42
C PRO A 285 -16.48 17.67 -2.52
N TRP A 286 -17.16 17.56 -3.67
CA TRP A 286 -18.34 16.69 -3.84
C TRP A 286 -17.97 15.33 -4.43
N GLU A 287 -18.45 14.26 -3.78
CA GLU A 287 -18.46 12.90 -4.32
C GLU A 287 -19.85 12.28 -4.20
N SER A 288 -20.33 11.66 -5.27
CA SER A 288 -21.54 10.83 -5.27
C SER A 288 -21.28 9.51 -5.98
N SER A 289 -21.78 8.42 -5.39
CA SER A 289 -21.67 7.06 -5.93
C SER A 289 -23.02 6.35 -5.94
N VAL A 290 -23.13 5.37 -6.84
CA VAL A 290 -24.20 4.37 -6.85
C VAL A 290 -23.57 3.03 -6.50
N THR A 291 -24.17 2.30 -5.57
CA THR A 291 -23.73 0.97 -5.13
C THR A 291 -24.83 -0.06 -5.38
N TYR A 292 -24.46 -1.21 -5.92
CA TYR A 292 -25.27 -2.42 -5.90
C TYR A 292 -24.58 -3.45 -5.00
N SER A 293 -25.33 -4.12 -4.13
CA SER A 293 -24.85 -5.23 -3.31
C SER A 293 -25.81 -6.41 -3.40
N PHE A 294 -25.26 -7.57 -3.74
CA PHE A 294 -25.91 -8.86 -3.74
C PHE A 294 -25.27 -9.74 -2.66
N PHE A 295 -26.09 -10.48 -1.94
CA PHE A 295 -25.65 -11.47 -0.96
C PHE A 295 -26.58 -12.68 -1.01
N GLN A 296 -26.01 -13.88 -0.97
CA GLN A 296 -26.74 -15.14 -0.94
C GLN A 296 -26.08 -16.13 0.01
N THR A 297 -26.92 -16.86 0.75
CA THR A 297 -26.57 -18.10 1.45
C THR A 297 -27.31 -19.27 0.80
N TYR A 298 -26.62 -20.40 0.67
CA TYR A 298 -27.22 -21.66 0.28
C TYR A 298 -27.00 -22.69 1.39
N ASN A 299 -28.06 -23.27 1.93
CA ASN A 299 -28.07 -24.08 3.15
C ASN A 299 -28.40 -25.53 2.83
N ASN A 300 -27.39 -26.40 2.82
CA ASN A 300 -27.40 -27.69 2.11
C ASN A 300 -28.37 -28.74 2.72
N ARG A 301 -29.06 -28.42 3.82
CA ARG A 301 -30.10 -29.25 4.46
C ARG A 301 -31.38 -28.49 4.80
N LEU A 302 -31.40 -27.17 4.60
CA LEU A 302 -32.47 -26.25 5.03
C LEU A 302 -32.65 -25.14 3.95
N PRO A 303 -32.94 -25.50 2.68
CA PRO A 303 -32.99 -24.54 1.58
C PRO A 303 -34.08 -23.48 1.75
N ASP A 304 -35.16 -23.81 2.46
CA ASP A 304 -36.27 -22.93 2.87
C ASP A 304 -35.79 -21.72 3.71
N PHE A 305 -34.55 -21.76 4.20
CA PHE A 305 -33.91 -20.68 4.95
C PHE A 305 -32.72 -20.04 4.20
N ASN A 306 -32.60 -20.29 2.90
CA ASN A 306 -31.68 -19.56 2.03
C ASN A 306 -32.07 -18.08 2.01
N VAL A 307 -31.21 -17.23 2.57
CA VAL A 307 -31.33 -15.78 2.46
C VAL A 307 -30.67 -15.33 1.17
N GLN A 308 -31.42 -14.60 0.33
CA GLN A 308 -30.91 -13.85 -0.82
C GLN A 308 -31.33 -12.39 -0.68
N ASN A 309 -30.40 -11.46 -0.93
CA ASN A 309 -30.59 -10.03 -0.66
C ASN A 309 -30.03 -9.19 -1.81
N HIS A 310 -30.82 -8.22 -2.28
CA HIS A 310 -30.48 -7.24 -3.29
C HIS A 310 -30.63 -5.82 -2.72
N LEU A 311 -29.52 -5.08 -2.65
CA LEU A 311 -29.47 -3.71 -2.14
C LEU A 311 -28.96 -2.76 -3.22
N VAL A 312 -29.72 -1.70 -3.51
CA VAL A 312 -29.34 -0.60 -4.39
C VAL A 312 -29.27 0.67 -3.56
N ALA A 313 -28.11 1.34 -3.54
CA ALA A 313 -27.89 2.57 -2.81
C ALA A 313 -27.36 3.71 -3.69
N GLY A 314 -27.82 4.93 -3.43
CA GLY A 314 -27.24 6.16 -3.94
C GLY A 314 -26.74 7.01 -2.77
N ALA A 315 -25.48 7.45 -2.84
CA ALA A 315 -24.85 8.27 -1.81
C ALA A 315 -24.38 9.62 -2.37
N LEU A 316 -24.49 10.67 -1.57
CA LEU A 316 -23.91 12.00 -1.84
C LEU A 316 -23.13 12.45 -0.61
N SER A 317 -21.91 12.95 -0.82
CA SER A 317 -21.02 13.40 0.24
C SER A 317 -20.26 14.67 -0.14
N TYR A 318 -19.92 15.44 0.90
CA TYR A 318 -19.15 16.67 0.83
C TYR A 318 -17.98 16.59 1.81
N ARG A 319 -16.76 16.80 1.32
CA ARG A 319 -15.52 16.83 2.12
C ARG A 319 -14.93 18.23 2.19
N ALA A 320 -14.61 18.69 3.38
CA ALA A 320 -13.88 19.94 3.61
C ALA A 320 -13.08 19.87 4.92
N ALA A 321 -12.68 21.01 5.49
CA ALA A 321 -11.99 21.07 6.78
C ALA A 321 -12.47 22.27 7.61
N ILE A 322 -12.42 22.13 8.93
CA ILE A 322 -12.62 23.20 9.91
C ILE A 322 -11.25 23.46 10.57
N GLY A 323 -10.58 24.53 10.15
CA GLY A 323 -9.17 24.74 10.49
C GLY A 323 -8.31 23.58 9.98
N ALA A 324 -7.64 22.89 10.90
CA ALA A 324 -6.79 21.72 10.60
C ALA A 324 -7.52 20.36 10.68
N MET A 325 -8.83 20.33 10.96
CA MET A 325 -9.61 19.09 11.11
C MET A 325 -10.43 18.80 9.84
N PRO A 326 -10.09 17.77 9.04
CA PRO A 326 -10.93 17.32 7.93
C PRO A 326 -12.31 16.83 8.41
N PHE A 327 -13.34 17.05 7.61
CA PHE A 327 -14.66 16.46 7.84
C PHE A 327 -15.30 16.00 6.53
N GLN A 328 -16.18 14.99 6.64
CA GLN A 328 -17.07 14.55 5.58
C GLN A 328 -18.50 14.50 6.12
N VAL A 329 -19.41 15.22 5.48
CA VAL A 329 -20.86 15.04 5.68
C VAL A 329 -21.48 14.37 4.46
N GLY A 330 -22.57 13.65 4.64
CA GLY A 330 -23.26 13.01 3.53
C GLY A 330 -24.63 12.44 3.86
N THR A 331 -25.30 11.99 2.81
CA THR A 331 -26.54 11.24 2.86
C THR A 331 -26.46 10.02 1.95
N GLN A 332 -27.15 8.95 2.32
CA GLN A 332 -27.33 7.75 1.52
C GLN A 332 -28.79 7.34 1.59
N TYR A 333 -29.39 7.11 0.42
CA TYR A 333 -30.64 6.37 0.30
C TYR A 333 -30.33 4.96 -0.21
N SER A 334 -30.92 3.94 0.40
CA SER A 334 -30.85 2.56 -0.08
C SER A 334 -32.21 1.88 -0.06
N TRP A 335 -32.56 1.29 -1.21
CA TRP A 335 -33.62 0.29 -1.33
C TRP A 335 -32.98 -1.09 -1.21
N ASP A 336 -33.65 -1.97 -0.48
CA ASP A 336 -33.12 -3.26 -0.05
C ASP A 336 -34.25 -4.29 -0.03
N TYR A 337 -34.07 -5.41 -0.71
CA TYR A 337 -35.08 -6.45 -0.91
C TYR A 337 -34.47 -7.82 -0.62
N LEU A 338 -35.12 -8.58 0.26
CA LEU A 338 -34.66 -9.85 0.80
C LEU A 338 -35.73 -10.92 0.59
N SER A 339 -35.33 -12.04 0.02
CA SER A 339 -36.10 -13.28 -0.05
C SER A 339 -35.54 -14.35 0.87
N LEU A 340 -36.43 -15.22 1.35
CA LEU A 340 -36.14 -16.33 2.27
C LEU A 340 -36.74 -17.60 1.67
N GLY A 341 -35.91 -18.62 1.42
CA GLY A 341 -36.39 -19.87 0.82
C GLY A 341 -36.85 -19.73 -0.64
N ASN A 342 -36.43 -18.65 -1.32
CA ASN A 342 -36.89 -18.12 -2.60
C ASN A 342 -38.24 -17.37 -2.57
N ASP A 343 -38.95 -17.32 -1.44
CA ASP A 343 -40.16 -16.50 -1.28
C ASP A 343 -39.81 -15.05 -0.89
N ASP A 344 -40.61 -14.08 -1.32
CA ASP A 344 -40.50 -12.69 -0.90
C ASP A 344 -40.65 -12.59 0.63
N PHE A 345 -39.74 -11.90 1.33
CA PHE A 345 -39.75 -11.85 2.81
C PHE A 345 -39.75 -10.42 3.37
N LEU A 346 -38.88 -9.54 2.86
CA LEU A 346 -38.74 -8.18 3.40
C LEU A 346 -38.23 -7.19 2.34
N GLN A 347 -38.96 -6.09 2.16
CA GLN A 347 -38.51 -4.88 1.49
C GLN A 347 -38.21 -3.77 2.52
N ARG A 348 -37.18 -2.95 2.26
CA ARG A 348 -36.77 -1.83 3.11
C ARG A 348 -36.40 -0.61 2.29
N HIS A 349 -36.82 0.55 2.79
CA HIS A 349 -36.41 1.86 2.29
C HIS A 349 -35.69 2.62 3.40
N THR A 350 -34.38 2.84 3.24
CA THR A 350 -33.53 3.43 4.29
C THR A 350 -32.92 4.74 3.82
N ALA A 351 -33.14 5.82 4.57
CA ALA A 351 -32.46 7.10 4.41
C ALA A 351 -31.52 7.32 5.58
N THR A 352 -30.24 7.53 5.30
CA THR A 352 -29.17 7.77 6.28
C THR A 352 -28.56 9.14 6.05
N PHE A 353 -28.27 9.85 7.13
CA PHE A 353 -27.48 11.07 7.16
C PHE A 353 -26.30 10.86 8.10
N PHE A 354 -25.10 11.31 7.72
CA PHE A 354 -23.90 11.12 8.52
C PHE A 354 -22.96 12.32 8.45
N GLY A 355 -22.18 12.50 9.52
CA GLY A 355 -21.11 13.47 9.61
C GLY A 355 -19.93 12.85 10.35
N THR A 356 -18.78 12.80 9.68
CA THR A 356 -17.51 12.32 10.21
C THR A 356 -16.56 13.49 10.37
N LEU A 357 -16.01 13.68 11.57
CA LEU A 357 -14.94 14.63 11.88
C LEU A 357 -13.64 13.85 12.17
N VAL A 358 -12.53 14.35 11.65
CA VAL A 358 -11.18 13.83 11.93
C VAL A 358 -10.45 14.85 12.80
N GLU A 359 -10.52 14.67 14.12
CA GLU A 359 -10.00 15.66 15.08
C GLU A 359 -8.46 15.73 15.06
N ASN A 360 -7.79 14.61 14.78
CA ASN A 360 -6.34 14.50 14.61
C ASN A 360 -5.96 13.14 13.98
N GLN A 361 -4.67 12.82 13.90
CA GLN A 361 -4.18 11.57 13.31
C GLN A 361 -4.65 10.29 14.04
N GLY A 362 -4.95 10.37 15.35
CA GLY A 362 -5.31 9.22 16.19
C GLY A 362 -6.77 9.16 16.64
N ASN A 363 -7.63 10.07 16.18
CA ASN A 363 -9.04 10.16 16.60
C ASN A 363 -9.94 10.41 15.39
N LEU A 364 -11.18 9.94 15.44
CA LEU A 364 -12.22 10.18 14.44
C LEU A 364 -13.59 9.95 15.07
N THR A 365 -14.51 10.93 14.98
CA THR A 365 -15.91 10.78 15.41
C THR A 365 -16.84 10.76 14.21
N THR A 366 -17.75 9.79 14.15
CA THR A 366 -18.89 9.75 13.23
C THR A 366 -20.20 9.88 14.00
N VAL A 367 -21.03 10.86 13.65
CA VAL A 367 -22.45 10.94 14.03
C VAL A 367 -23.28 10.47 12.85
N LEU A 368 -24.35 9.72 13.11
CA LEU A 368 -25.29 9.27 12.09
C LEU A 368 -26.75 9.30 12.58
N SER A 369 -27.66 9.50 11.64
CA SER A 369 -29.11 9.41 11.81
C SER A 369 -29.69 8.58 10.67
N ARG A 370 -30.63 7.70 10.98
CA ARG A 370 -31.28 6.77 10.05
C ARG A 370 -32.79 6.83 10.22
N PHE A 371 -33.50 6.99 9.10
CA PHE A 371 -34.90 6.60 8.98
C PHE A 371 -34.99 5.34 8.11
N GLN A 372 -35.83 4.38 8.50
CA GLN A 372 -36.05 3.15 7.75
C GLN A 372 -37.53 2.77 7.77
N ASN A 373 -38.12 2.58 6.59
CA ASN A 373 -39.36 1.83 6.42
C ASN A 373 -39.04 0.35 6.17
N LYS A 374 -39.85 -0.54 6.72
CA LYS A 374 -39.79 -2.00 6.56
C LYS A 374 -41.18 -2.48 6.17
N ASP A 375 -41.23 -3.28 5.11
CA ASP A 375 -42.44 -3.80 4.49
C ASP A 375 -42.20 -5.32 4.33
N PHE A 376 -42.76 -6.14 5.21
CA PHE A 376 -42.66 -7.60 5.20
C PHE A 376 -43.78 -8.18 4.34
N TYR A 377 -43.48 -9.22 3.57
CA TYR A 377 -44.48 -9.84 2.71
C TYR A 377 -45.38 -10.76 3.56
N ALA A 378 -46.60 -10.28 3.81
CA ALA A 378 -47.53 -10.89 4.76
C ALA A 378 -47.89 -12.35 4.41
N SER A 379 -47.87 -13.22 5.42
CA SER A 379 -48.26 -14.63 5.28
C SER A 379 -49.75 -14.83 5.57
N PRO A 380 -50.46 -15.73 4.85
CA PRO A 380 -51.88 -16.00 5.12
C PRO A 380 -52.13 -16.43 6.57
N GLY A 381 -53.01 -15.70 7.28
CA GLY A 381 -53.35 -15.97 8.68
C GLY A 381 -52.52 -15.21 9.72
N GLN A 382 -51.70 -14.23 9.32
CA GLN A 382 -51.04 -13.31 10.23
C GLN A 382 -52.06 -12.52 11.07
N LEU A 383 -51.74 -12.29 12.35
CA LEU A 383 -52.57 -11.56 13.30
C LEU A 383 -52.15 -10.08 13.35
N GLU A 384 -53.11 -9.16 13.46
CA GLU A 384 -52.89 -7.71 13.46
C GLU A 384 -51.83 -7.26 14.48
N ASP A 385 -51.87 -7.79 15.71
CA ASP A 385 -50.88 -7.47 16.76
C ASP A 385 -49.46 -7.98 16.47
N GLU A 386 -49.32 -8.99 15.61
CA GLU A 386 -48.05 -9.59 15.17
C GLU A 386 -47.63 -9.10 13.77
N ASP A 387 -48.22 -8.01 13.27
CA ASP A 387 -47.66 -7.32 12.10
C ASP A 387 -46.27 -6.75 12.42
N ARG A 388 -45.38 -6.81 11.43
CA ARG A 388 -43.96 -6.46 11.54
C ARG A 388 -43.58 -5.29 10.63
N ASP A 389 -44.51 -4.82 9.80
CA ASP A 389 -44.35 -3.61 9.00
C ASP A 389 -44.12 -2.42 9.92
N ALA A 390 -43.06 -1.66 9.66
CA ALA A 390 -42.50 -0.78 10.68
C ALA A 390 -41.72 0.41 10.13
N ARG A 391 -41.80 1.51 10.87
CA ARG A 391 -40.93 2.68 10.74
C ARG A 391 -39.97 2.72 11.91
N ASN A 392 -38.67 2.69 11.61
CA ASN A 392 -37.60 2.81 12.59
C ASN A 392 -36.85 4.14 12.39
N TRP A 393 -36.63 4.85 13.50
CA TRP A 393 -35.78 6.02 13.59
C TRP A 393 -34.61 5.69 14.51
N MET A 394 -33.39 5.99 14.11
CA MET A 394 -32.19 5.75 14.92
C MET A 394 -31.23 6.94 14.83
N ILE A 395 -30.63 7.31 15.95
CA ILE A 395 -29.55 8.28 16.03
C ILE A 395 -28.40 7.68 16.85
N GLY A 396 -27.16 7.90 16.40
CA GLY A 396 -25.99 7.34 17.06
C GLY A 396 -24.70 8.08 16.81
N LEU A 397 -23.74 7.81 17.68
CA LEU A 397 -22.37 8.30 17.62
C LEU A 397 -21.41 7.11 17.72
N THR A 398 -20.31 7.17 16.97
CA THR A 398 -19.20 6.22 17.04
C THR A 398 -17.89 6.99 17.03
N HIS A 399 -16.98 6.66 17.94
CA HIS A 399 -15.64 7.20 18.00
C HIS A 399 -14.60 6.10 17.73
N VAL A 400 -13.53 6.44 17.01
CA VAL A 400 -12.47 5.52 16.61
C VAL A 400 -11.11 6.08 17.01
N PHE A 401 -10.50 5.46 18.01
CA PHE A 401 -9.11 5.68 18.41
C PHE A 401 -8.20 4.89 17.46
N ARG A 402 -7.24 5.56 16.82
CA ARG A 402 -6.43 5.01 15.72
C ARG A 402 -4.94 5.09 16.06
N PHE A 403 -4.19 4.03 15.76
CA PHE A 403 -2.81 3.86 16.18
C PHE A 403 -1.92 3.35 15.04
N ALA A 404 -0.65 3.79 15.04
CA ALA A 404 0.37 3.43 14.05
C ALA A 404 -0.11 3.57 12.59
N GLN A 405 -0.66 4.75 12.23
CA GLN A 405 -1.18 5.05 10.89
C GLN A 405 -2.27 4.07 10.46
N ASP A 406 -3.35 4.04 11.25
CA ASP A 406 -4.58 3.24 11.05
C ASP A 406 -4.40 1.70 11.01
N LYS A 407 -3.18 1.19 11.24
CA LYS A 407 -2.88 -0.26 11.31
C LYS A 407 -3.59 -0.96 12.47
N HIS A 408 -3.84 -0.24 13.57
CA HIS A 408 -4.65 -0.71 14.70
C HIS A 408 -5.67 0.35 15.08
N TYR A 409 -6.84 -0.06 15.55
CA TYR A 409 -7.84 0.86 16.09
C TYR A 409 -8.69 0.21 17.19
N ILE A 410 -9.29 1.06 18.03
CA ILE A 410 -10.37 0.72 18.95
C ILE A 410 -11.57 1.59 18.58
N ARG A 411 -12.73 0.96 18.45
CA ARG A 411 -14.02 1.59 18.12
C ARG A 411 -14.95 1.47 19.32
N VAL A 412 -15.62 2.56 19.66
CA VAL A 412 -16.72 2.59 20.64
C VAL A 412 -17.88 3.41 20.10
N GLY A 413 -19.11 3.07 20.47
CA GLY A 413 -20.28 3.80 19.99
C GLY A 413 -21.55 3.50 20.77
N TYR A 414 -22.54 4.37 20.59
CA TYR A 414 -23.87 4.27 21.16
C TYR A 414 -24.90 4.69 20.12
N GLN A 415 -26.03 3.99 20.07
CA GLN A 415 -27.19 4.34 19.25
C GLN A 415 -28.46 4.23 20.10
N PHE A 416 -29.37 5.18 19.95
CA PHE A 416 -30.75 5.05 20.39
C PHE A 416 -31.62 4.81 19.14
N ASP A 417 -32.50 3.82 19.19
CA ASP A 417 -33.50 3.61 18.14
C ASP A 417 -34.91 3.43 18.68
N TYR A 418 -35.88 3.83 17.88
CA TYR A 418 -37.30 3.71 18.15
C TYR A 418 -37.98 3.11 16.94
N GLU A 419 -38.77 2.07 17.18
CA GLU A 419 -39.49 1.35 16.15
C GLU A 419 -40.98 1.42 16.43
N LYS A 420 -41.71 2.08 15.53
CA LYS A 420 -43.16 1.94 15.45
C LYS A 420 -43.46 0.87 14.39
N ALA A 421 -43.75 -0.33 14.85
CA ALA A 421 -44.43 -1.33 14.06
C ALA A 421 -45.93 -1.05 14.03
N ASP A 422 -46.60 -1.42 12.96
CA ASP A 422 -48.06 -1.29 12.87
C ASP A 422 -48.73 -2.42 13.70
N GLY A 423 -48.08 -3.57 13.88
CA GLY A 423 -48.42 -4.58 14.89
C GLY A 423 -47.85 -4.23 16.28
N ARG A 424 -48.73 -4.10 17.28
CA ARG A 424 -48.38 -3.61 18.63
C ARG A 424 -47.29 -4.41 19.34
N ASN A 425 -47.19 -5.72 19.11
CA ASN A 425 -46.22 -6.57 19.81
C ASN A 425 -44.77 -6.33 19.35
N PHE A 426 -44.55 -5.57 18.26
CA PHE A 426 -43.24 -5.23 17.70
C PHE A 426 -42.81 -3.76 17.86
N THR A 427 -43.64 -2.89 18.46
CA THR A 427 -43.24 -1.50 18.76
C THR A 427 -42.31 -1.43 19.98
N TYR A 428 -41.12 -0.82 19.84
CA TYR A 428 -40.10 -0.76 20.92
C TYR A 428 -39.29 0.53 20.95
N ALA A 429 -38.70 0.81 22.12
CA ALA A 429 -37.57 1.72 22.29
C ALA A 429 -36.29 0.92 22.59
N GLY A 430 -35.19 1.29 21.96
CA GLY A 430 -33.96 0.50 21.88
C GLY A 430 -32.70 1.30 22.21
N ASN A 431 -31.78 0.64 22.92
CA ASN A 431 -30.48 1.17 23.29
C ASN A 431 -29.40 0.20 22.80
N ARG A 432 -28.45 0.70 21.99
CA ARG A 432 -27.44 -0.14 21.34
C ARG A 432 -26.03 0.35 21.67
N PHE A 433 -25.21 -0.52 22.25
CA PHE A 433 -23.82 -0.23 22.59
C PHE A 433 -22.89 -1.00 21.66
N LEU A 434 -21.92 -0.31 21.08
CA LEU A 434 -20.97 -0.85 20.12
C LEU A 434 -19.55 -0.75 20.68
N ALA A 435 -18.79 -1.82 20.60
CA ALA A 435 -17.36 -1.84 20.90
C ALA A 435 -16.63 -2.72 19.89
N GLY A 436 -15.37 -2.45 19.59
CA GLY A 436 -14.59 -3.30 18.70
C GLY A 436 -13.18 -2.79 18.46
N GLY A 437 -12.44 -3.48 17.61
CA GLY A 437 -11.09 -3.07 17.26
C GLY A 437 -10.42 -3.99 16.26
N GLN A 438 -9.31 -3.50 15.71
CA GLN A 438 -8.44 -4.22 14.80
C GLN A 438 -6.99 -4.18 15.30
N TYR A 439 -6.31 -5.31 15.19
CA TYR A 439 -4.86 -5.42 15.35
C TYR A 439 -4.25 -6.10 14.12
N THR A 440 -3.41 -5.37 13.38
CA THR A 440 -2.61 -5.95 12.29
C THR A 440 -1.35 -6.58 12.88
N LEU A 441 -1.08 -7.86 12.59
CA LEU A 441 0.14 -8.54 13.01
C LEU A 441 1.37 -7.89 12.33
N PRO A 442 2.52 -7.75 13.02
CA PRO A 442 3.72 -7.15 12.46
C PRO A 442 4.42 -8.06 11.41
N TRP A 443 3.97 -9.32 11.28
CA TRP A 443 4.36 -10.23 10.19
C TRP A 443 3.15 -10.52 9.28
N GLY A 444 3.40 -10.67 7.98
CA GLY A 444 2.43 -11.23 7.02
C GLY A 444 1.20 -10.37 6.69
N SER A 445 1.03 -9.16 7.24
CA SER A 445 -0.14 -8.30 7.01
C SER A 445 -1.50 -8.91 7.44
N THR A 446 -1.49 -9.93 8.30
CA THR A 446 -2.70 -10.54 8.86
C THR A 446 -3.42 -9.53 9.76
N ARG A 447 -4.75 -9.41 9.64
CA ARG A 447 -5.57 -8.53 10.49
C ARG A 447 -6.46 -9.37 11.39
N LEU A 448 -6.34 -9.16 12.69
CA LEU A 448 -7.27 -9.66 13.69
C LEU A 448 -8.31 -8.57 13.97
N LYS A 449 -9.59 -8.91 13.91
CA LYS A 449 -10.73 -8.02 14.21
C LYS A 449 -11.62 -8.67 15.26
N TYR A 450 -12.12 -7.85 16.17
CA TYR A 450 -13.19 -8.21 17.09
C TYR A 450 -14.22 -7.08 17.13
N ASP A 451 -15.49 -7.43 16.99
CA ASP A 451 -16.61 -6.52 17.13
C ASP A 451 -17.64 -7.10 18.11
N PHE A 452 -18.18 -6.22 18.95
CA PHE A 452 -19.18 -6.48 19.96
C PHE A 452 -20.32 -5.47 19.84
N ASP A 453 -21.54 -5.97 19.92
CA ASP A 453 -22.77 -5.22 19.76
C ASP A 453 -23.81 -5.73 20.76
N LEU A 454 -24.35 -4.82 21.57
CA LEU A 454 -25.33 -5.09 22.62
C LEU A 454 -26.59 -4.25 22.34
N HIS A 455 -27.68 -4.87 21.90
CA HIS A 455 -28.97 -4.20 21.66
C HIS A 455 -29.99 -4.61 22.72
N GLN A 456 -30.34 -3.67 23.59
CA GLN A 456 -31.45 -3.80 24.54
C GLN A 456 -32.70 -3.21 23.89
N ARG A 457 -33.81 -3.96 23.86
CA ARG A 457 -35.10 -3.54 23.31
C ARG A 457 -36.21 -3.72 24.36
N HIS A 458 -36.90 -2.63 24.70
CA HIS A 458 -38.07 -2.64 25.59
C HIS A 458 -39.31 -2.33 24.74
N TYR A 459 -40.22 -3.31 24.65
CA TYR A 459 -41.41 -3.26 23.80
C TYR A 459 -42.57 -2.60 24.54
N LEU A 460 -43.14 -1.54 23.98
CA LEU A 460 -43.96 -0.56 24.71
C LEU A 460 -45.39 -1.03 25.02
N HIS A 461 -45.72 -2.28 24.69
CA HIS A 461 -47.04 -2.87 24.82
C HIS A 461 -46.92 -4.31 25.32
N ALA A 462 -47.83 -4.69 26.23
CA ALA A 462 -47.91 -6.08 26.68
C ALA A 462 -48.24 -7.02 25.51
N ASN A 463 -47.48 -8.09 25.35
CA ASN A 463 -47.60 -9.01 24.21
C ASN A 463 -48.93 -9.77 24.28
N THR A 464 -49.70 -9.79 23.20
CA THR A 464 -51.08 -10.33 23.21
C THR A 464 -51.18 -11.84 23.01
N LEU A 465 -50.07 -12.54 22.80
CA LEU A 465 -50.03 -14.00 22.65
C LEU A 465 -49.22 -14.72 23.74
N LEU A 466 -48.30 -14.00 24.40
CA LEU A 466 -47.29 -14.55 25.31
C LEU A 466 -47.25 -13.80 26.65
N PRO A 467 -46.98 -14.49 27.78
CA PRO A 467 -46.85 -15.94 27.91
C PRO A 467 -48.20 -16.63 27.73
N VAL A 468 -48.23 -17.82 27.09
CA VAL A 468 -49.48 -18.47 26.64
C VAL A 468 -50.48 -18.76 27.77
N LEU A 469 -49.99 -18.94 29.00
CA LEU A 469 -50.84 -19.16 30.18
C LEU A 469 -51.56 -17.88 30.67
N ASN A 470 -51.10 -16.69 30.28
CA ASN A 470 -51.68 -15.40 30.67
C ASN A 470 -51.31 -14.28 29.67
N PRO A 471 -51.78 -14.34 28.40
CA PRO A 471 -51.46 -13.37 27.37
C PRO A 471 -51.91 -11.94 27.74
N GLY A 472 -51.22 -10.93 27.21
CA GLY A 472 -51.52 -9.52 27.47
C GLY A 472 -51.07 -9.01 28.84
N THR A 473 -50.37 -9.81 29.65
CA THR A 473 -49.95 -9.44 31.02
C THR A 473 -48.47 -9.12 31.20
N ARG A 474 -47.66 -9.18 30.13
CA ARG A 474 -46.23 -8.84 30.15
C ARG A 474 -45.81 -8.07 28.91
N GLU A 475 -45.13 -6.95 29.11
CA GLU A 475 -44.29 -6.29 28.09
C GLU A 475 -43.05 -7.15 27.80
N ARG A 476 -42.57 -7.11 26.56
CA ARG A 476 -41.36 -7.84 26.16
C ARG A 476 -40.12 -7.00 26.44
N GLU A 477 -39.10 -7.66 27.00
CA GLU A 477 -37.75 -7.11 27.12
C GLU A 477 -36.77 -8.11 26.52
N ASP A 478 -36.03 -7.67 25.51
CA ASP A 478 -35.00 -8.45 24.82
C ASP A 478 -33.62 -7.81 25.04
N LEU A 479 -32.60 -8.66 25.23
CA LEU A 479 -31.20 -8.28 25.25
C LEU A 479 -30.42 -9.15 24.26
N GLU A 480 -29.93 -8.54 23.19
CA GLU A 480 -29.20 -9.22 22.13
C GLU A 480 -27.71 -8.87 22.17
N GLN A 481 -26.86 -9.88 22.27
CA GLN A 481 -25.40 -9.79 22.26
C GLN A 481 -24.86 -10.45 21.00
N ASN A 482 -24.23 -9.65 20.14
CA ASN A 482 -23.54 -10.10 18.94
C ASN A 482 -22.02 -9.95 19.14
N HIS A 483 -21.30 -11.06 19.02
CA HIS A 483 -19.84 -11.11 19.03
C HIS A 483 -19.36 -11.59 17.66
N VAL A 484 -18.44 -10.87 17.03
CA VAL A 484 -17.80 -11.27 15.76
C VAL A 484 -16.29 -11.27 15.93
N VAL A 485 -15.65 -12.43 15.74
CA VAL A 485 -14.19 -12.59 15.67
C VAL A 485 -13.83 -12.89 14.21
N ARG A 486 -12.93 -12.11 13.62
CA ARG A 486 -12.56 -12.24 12.21
C ARG A 486 -11.06 -12.14 12.01
N VAL A 487 -10.50 -13.07 11.25
CA VAL A 487 -9.07 -13.13 10.87
C VAL A 487 -8.98 -12.98 9.36
N GLU A 488 -8.35 -11.90 8.90
CA GLU A 488 -8.13 -11.62 7.47
C GLU A 488 -6.66 -11.77 7.09
N GLN A 489 -6.39 -12.40 5.95
CA GLN A 489 -5.07 -12.54 5.37
C GLN A 489 -5.11 -12.09 3.90
N VAL A 490 -4.49 -10.94 3.62
CA VAL A 490 -4.22 -10.52 2.23
C VAL A 490 -3.19 -11.48 1.64
N LEU A 491 -3.48 -12.10 0.50
CA LEU A 491 -2.59 -13.07 -0.12
C LEU A 491 -1.43 -12.36 -0.84
N ALA A 492 -0.29 -13.03 -0.98
CA ALA A 492 0.88 -12.50 -1.67
C ALA A 492 0.81 -12.81 -3.18
N ALA A 493 1.34 -11.93 -4.04
CA ALA A 493 1.36 -12.10 -5.50
C ALA A 493 2.30 -13.21 -6.01
N ASN A 494 2.91 -14.01 -5.12
CA ASN A 494 3.91 -15.03 -5.46
C ASN A 494 3.31 -16.40 -5.83
N ILE A 495 2.02 -16.51 -6.12
CA ILE A 495 1.33 -17.77 -6.50
C ILE A 495 1.55 -18.11 -7.99
N GLY A 496 2.80 -17.99 -8.46
CA GLY A 496 3.22 -18.34 -9.80
C GLY A 496 2.90 -17.30 -10.89
N PRO A 497 3.68 -17.26 -11.99
CA PRO A 497 3.62 -16.21 -13.00
C PRO A 497 2.49 -16.39 -14.03
N SER A 498 1.23 -16.46 -13.57
CA SER A 498 0.00 -16.27 -14.40
C SER A 498 -1.34 -16.41 -13.64
N SER A 499 -1.36 -16.61 -12.32
CA SER A 499 -2.62 -16.88 -11.59
C SER A 499 -3.47 -15.62 -11.31
N ILE A 500 -4.72 -15.64 -11.75
CA ILE A 500 -5.86 -14.87 -11.19
C ILE A 500 -5.55 -13.39 -10.89
N GLY A 501 -5.03 -12.65 -11.87
CA GLY A 501 -4.91 -11.19 -11.83
C GLY A 501 -3.86 -10.59 -10.88
N CYS A 502 -3.14 -11.39 -10.10
CA CYS A 502 -2.11 -10.89 -9.18
C CYS A 502 -0.81 -10.58 -9.93
N ALA A 503 -0.70 -9.34 -10.46
CA ALA A 503 0.47 -8.89 -11.20
C ALA A 503 1.72 -8.71 -10.29
N PRO A 504 2.96 -8.97 -10.77
CA PRO A 504 4.20 -8.83 -9.97
C PRO A 504 4.56 -7.40 -9.49
N THR A 505 3.73 -6.42 -9.84
CA THR A 505 3.87 -4.97 -9.57
C THR A 505 2.64 -4.38 -8.87
N ALA A 506 1.69 -5.22 -8.43
CA ALA A 506 0.49 -4.81 -7.70
C ALA A 506 0.29 -5.66 -6.43
N PRO A 507 -0.37 -5.14 -5.40
CA PRO A 507 -0.95 -5.98 -4.35
C PRO A 507 -1.87 -7.03 -4.98
N CYS A 508 -1.78 -8.29 -4.53
CA CYS A 508 -2.69 -9.33 -5.01
C CYS A 508 -4.09 -9.03 -4.45
N PRO A 509 -5.13 -8.85 -5.29
CA PRO A 509 -6.47 -8.44 -4.85
C PRO A 509 -7.24 -9.46 -3.99
N LEU A 510 -6.60 -10.55 -3.57
CA LEU A 510 -7.23 -11.67 -2.88
C LEU A 510 -7.01 -11.58 -1.36
N THR A 511 -8.10 -11.66 -0.60
CA THR A 511 -8.07 -11.75 0.86
C THR A 511 -8.82 -13.01 1.32
N LEU A 512 -8.14 -13.90 2.04
CA LEU A 512 -8.78 -15.00 2.75
C LEU A 512 -9.26 -14.49 4.12
N ALA A 513 -10.49 -14.79 4.50
CA ALA A 513 -11.06 -14.41 5.79
C ALA A 513 -11.76 -15.59 6.46
N ALA A 514 -11.37 -15.88 7.71
CA ALA A 514 -12.08 -16.79 8.60
C ALA A 514 -12.84 -15.97 9.66
N GLU A 515 -14.09 -16.31 9.93
CA GLU A 515 -14.98 -15.54 10.79
C GLU A 515 -15.83 -16.45 11.68
N TYR A 516 -16.02 -16.03 12.94
CA TYR A 516 -16.91 -16.63 13.90
C TYR A 516 -17.83 -15.56 14.47
N GLN A 517 -19.14 -15.69 14.23
CA GLN A 517 -20.18 -14.90 14.87
C GLN A 517 -20.90 -15.75 15.93
N ARG A 518 -21.09 -15.18 17.12
CA ARG A 518 -21.99 -15.69 18.14
C ARG A 518 -23.06 -14.64 18.44
N THR A 519 -24.31 -15.05 18.34
CA THR A 519 -25.46 -14.27 18.82
C THR A 519 -26.06 -14.97 20.03
N VAL A 520 -26.20 -14.23 21.14
CA VAL A 520 -26.96 -14.62 22.33
C VAL A 520 -28.11 -13.65 22.46
N ALA A 521 -29.34 -14.14 22.34
CA ALA A 521 -30.53 -13.36 22.60
C ALA A 521 -31.21 -13.90 23.86
N ASP A 522 -31.32 -13.04 24.87
CA ASP A 522 -32.06 -13.33 26.09
C ASP A 522 -33.34 -12.49 26.10
N SER A 523 -34.45 -13.07 26.58
CA SER A 523 -35.77 -12.41 26.57
C SER A 523 -36.58 -12.81 27.80
N ASN A 524 -37.37 -11.89 28.32
CA ASN A 524 -38.33 -12.18 29.41
C ASN A 524 -39.53 -13.05 28.95
N LEU A 525 -39.67 -13.27 27.64
CA LEU A 525 -40.60 -14.20 27.00
C LEU A 525 -39.81 -15.34 26.32
N PRO A 526 -39.79 -16.58 26.86
CA PRO A 526 -38.85 -17.63 26.44
C PRO A 526 -38.86 -18.00 24.95
N VAL A 527 -39.94 -17.73 24.23
CA VAL A 527 -40.07 -17.98 22.78
C VAL A 527 -39.06 -17.16 21.94
N TYR A 528 -38.63 -15.98 22.42
CA TYR A 528 -37.68 -15.12 21.70
C TYR A 528 -36.23 -15.23 22.18
N ALA A 529 -35.96 -15.93 23.28
CA ALA A 529 -34.59 -16.14 23.77
C ALA A 529 -33.92 -17.27 22.98
N TYR A 530 -32.79 -17.03 22.29
CA TYR A 530 -32.08 -18.04 21.48
C TYR A 530 -30.54 -17.91 21.54
N ASN A 531 -29.83 -18.94 21.08
CA ASN A 531 -28.39 -18.89 20.84
C ASN A 531 -28.10 -19.31 19.38
N ARG A 532 -27.17 -18.63 18.71
CA ARG A 532 -26.73 -18.94 17.33
C ARG A 532 -25.22 -18.80 17.20
N ASN A 533 -24.59 -19.76 16.51
CA ASN A 533 -23.16 -19.77 16.21
C ASN A 533 -23.00 -19.94 14.70
N VAL A 534 -22.40 -18.96 14.03
CA VAL A 534 -22.07 -19.00 12.61
C VAL A 534 -20.55 -18.98 12.47
N TRP A 535 -20.01 -19.93 11.71
CA TRP A 535 -18.62 -19.95 11.28
C TRP A 535 -18.59 -19.78 9.77
N SER A 536 -17.68 -18.97 9.23
CA SER A 536 -17.47 -18.89 7.78
C SER A 536 -15.99 -18.84 7.40
N LEU A 537 -15.70 -19.33 6.19
CA LEU A 537 -14.40 -19.21 5.54
C LEU A 537 -14.65 -18.68 4.13
N THR A 538 -14.17 -17.48 3.84
CA THR A 538 -14.44 -16.75 2.59
C THR A 538 -13.15 -16.32 1.90
N LEU A 539 -13.15 -16.38 0.56
CA LEU A 539 -12.15 -15.74 -0.28
C LEU A 539 -12.82 -14.53 -0.94
N ALA A 540 -12.25 -13.35 -0.68
CA ALA A 540 -12.66 -12.09 -1.30
C ALA A 540 -11.66 -11.69 -2.41
N TRP A 541 -12.17 -11.14 -3.50
CA TRP A 541 -11.42 -10.50 -4.59
C TRP A 541 -11.88 -9.05 -4.72
N GLN A 542 -10.94 -8.11 -4.87
CA GLN A 542 -11.21 -6.67 -4.94
C GLN A 542 -10.60 -6.01 -6.20
N TYR A 543 -11.27 -5.00 -6.75
CA TYR A 543 -10.84 -4.24 -7.94
C TYR A 543 -11.08 -2.74 -7.73
#